data_AF-A0A0R2A880-F1
#
_entry.id   AF-A0A0R2A880-F1
#
_cell.length_a   1.000
_cell.length_b   1.000
_cell.length_c   1.000
_cell.angle_alpha   90.00
_cell.angle_beta   90.00
_cell.angle_gamma   90.00
#
_symmetry.space_group_name_H-M   'P 1'
#
loop_
_entity.id
_entity.type
_entity.pdbx_description
1 polymer ?
#
loop_
_entity_poly.entity_id
_entity_poly.type
_entity_poly.pdbx_seq_one_letter_code
_entity_poly.pdbx_strand_id
1 'polypeptide(L)' 'MFDPQGETITDAIHALGHDEVQKVKVGKFFDVTLDPSKKDIDQAVKEISEQLLVNFNLETYRYEVMEEA' A
#
# COMPACT_ATOMS: atom_id res chain seq x y z
N MET A 1 4.61 -15.84 -0.05
CA MET A 1 5.44 -14.75 0.50
C MET A 1 5.43 -14.89 2.02
N PHE A 2 6.59 -15.13 2.60
CA PHE A 2 6.79 -15.11 4.05
C PHE A 2 6.83 -13.63 4.47
N ASP A 3 5.84 -13.17 5.23
CA ASP A 3 5.75 -11.80 5.75
C ASP A 3 5.94 -11.84 7.27
N PRO A 4 7.18 -11.96 7.76
CA PRO A 4 7.47 -12.09 9.19
C PRO A 4 7.09 -10.83 9.97
N GLN A 5 6.98 -9.69 9.30
CA GLN A 5 6.58 -8.43 9.94
C GLN A 5 5.08 -8.45 10.25
N GLY A 6 4.24 -8.84 9.29
CA GLY A 6 2.80 -8.98 9.50
C GLY A 6 2.45 -10.00 10.59
N GLU A 7 3.18 -11.12 10.64
CA GLU A 7 3.02 -12.15 11.68
C GLU A 7 3.35 -11.61 13.07
N THR A 8 4.52 -10.97 13.23
CA THR A 8 4.94 -10.37 14.51
C THR A 8 3.93 -9.35 15.03
N ILE A 9 3.37 -8.52 14.14
CA ILE A 9 2.35 -7.54 14.53
C ILE A 9 1.03 -8.22 14.91
N THR A 10 0.64 -9.28 14.19
CA THR A 10 -0.57 -10.06 14.52
C THR A 10 -0.46 -10.65 15.92
N ASP A 11 0.68 -11.27 16.24
CA ASP A 11 0.94 -11.83 17.57
C ASP A 11 0.93 -10.76 18.67
N ALA A 12 1.51 -9.58 18.39
CA ALA A 12 1.49 -8.46 19.32
C ALA A 12 0.07 -7.95 19.59
N ILE A 13 -0.80 -7.90 18.57
CA ILE A 13 -2.21 -7.53 18.72
C ILE A 13 -2.97 -8.58 19.54
N HIS A 14 -2.73 -9.87 19.31
CA HIS A 14 -3.31 -10.94 20.14
C HIS A 14 -2.86 -10.86 21.60
N ALA A 15 -1.58 -10.55 21.85
CA ALA A 15 -1.07 -10.34 23.22
C ALA A 15 -1.77 -9.16 23.94
N LEU A 16 -2.39 -8.24 23.21
CA LEU A 16 -3.20 -7.14 23.75
C LEU A 16 -4.69 -7.51 23.95
N GLY A 17 -5.10 -8.75 23.62
CA GLY A 17 -6.46 -9.28 23.82
C GLY A 17 -7.40 -9.15 22.61
N HIS A 18 -6.86 -8.85 21.43
CA HIS A 18 -7.63 -8.67 20.19
C HIS A 18 -7.62 -9.92 19.29
N ASP A 19 -8.13 -11.03 19.81
CA ASP A 19 -8.12 -12.34 19.13
C ASP A 19 -8.95 -12.36 17.83
N GLU A 20 -9.83 -11.38 17.62
CA GLU A 20 -10.63 -11.22 16.40
C GLU A 20 -9.79 -10.90 15.15
N VAL A 21 -8.55 -10.42 15.33
CA VAL A 21 -7.68 -10.02 14.22
C VAL A 21 -7.04 -11.25 13.60
N GLN A 22 -7.50 -11.65 12.42
CA GLN A 22 -7.02 -12.89 11.80
C GLN A 22 -5.62 -12.77 11.18
N LYS A 23 -5.28 -11.60 10.63
CA LYS A 23 -4.00 -11.37 9.95
C LYS A 23 -3.75 -9.89 9.71
N VAL A 24 -2.56 -9.44 10.05
CA VAL A 24 -2.03 -8.15 9.61
C VAL A 24 -1.21 -8.32 8.34
N LYS A 25 -1.38 -7.39 7.40
CA LYS A 25 -0.49 -7.23 6.24
C LYS A 25 0.22 -5.91 6.36
N VAL A 26 1.52 -5.91 6.13
CA VAL A 26 2.32 -4.68 6.10
C VAL A 26 2.49 -4.24 4.65
N GLY A 27 2.29 -2.96 4.40
CA GLY A 27 2.44 -2.36 3.08
C GLY A 27 2.96 -0.94 3.19
N LYS A 28 3.16 -0.31 2.02
CA LYS A 28 3.56 1.09 1.92
C LYS A 28 2.33 1.93 1.58
N PHE A 29 2.26 3.14 2.14
CA PHE A 29 1.28 4.15 1.79
C PHE A 29 2.01 5.36 1.22
N PHE A 30 1.52 5.87 0.08
CA PHE A 30 2.07 7.05 -0.58
C PHE A 30 0.92 8.02 -0.84
N ASP A 31 1.10 9.27 -0.41
CA ASP A 31 0.25 10.39 -0.78
C ASP A 31 0.96 11.17 -1.89
N VAL A 32 0.31 11.35 -3.03
CA VAL A 32 0.94 11.88 -4.25
C VAL A 32 0.03 12.91 -4.88
N THR A 33 0.45 14.17 -4.85
CA THR A 33 -0.20 15.25 -5.59
C THR A 33 0.28 15.24 -7.05
N LEU A 34 -0.65 15.19 -8.00
CA LEU A 34 -0.36 15.20 -9.43
C LEU A 34 -1.01 16.43 -10.10
N ASP A 35 -0.31 17.01 -11.08
CA ASP A 35 -0.88 18.04 -11.96
C ASP A 35 -1.55 17.35 -13.18
N PRO A 36 -2.89 17.30 -13.26
CA PRO A 36 -3.59 16.60 -14.33
C PRO A 36 -3.44 17.28 -15.70
N SER A 37 -2.95 18.52 -15.75
CA SER A 37 -2.68 19.21 -17.02
C SER A 37 -1.44 18.69 -17.74
N LYS A 38 -0.52 18.03 -17.01
CA LYS A 38 0.75 17.52 -17.56
C LYS A 38 0.62 16.12 -18.12
N LYS A 39 -0.21 15.28 -17.50
CA LYS A 39 -0.34 13.87 -17.82
C LYS A 39 -1.65 13.32 -17.27
N ASP A 40 -2.19 12.36 -17.99
CA ASP A 40 -3.29 11.54 -17.50
C ASP A 40 -2.91 10.85 -16.16
N ILE A 41 -3.82 10.91 -15.20
CA ILE A 41 -3.58 10.45 -13.82
C ILE A 41 -3.27 8.95 -13.80
N ASP A 42 -4.06 8.15 -14.51
CA ASP A 42 -3.92 6.69 -14.53
C ASP A 42 -2.56 6.30 -15.12
N GLN A 43 -2.17 6.95 -16.21
CA GLN A 43 -0.87 6.72 -16.84
C GLN A 43 0.29 7.14 -15.92
N ALA A 44 0.18 8.27 -15.22
CA ALA A 44 1.21 8.75 -14.30
C ALA A 44 1.37 7.81 -13.09
N VAL A 45 0.26 7.44 -12.43
CA VAL A 45 0.27 6.54 -11.28
C VAL A 45 0.82 5.18 -11.67
N LYS A 46 0.42 4.65 -12.83
CA LYS A 46 0.95 3.39 -13.34
C LYS A 46 2.47 3.49 -13.46
N GLU A 47 3.00 4.40 -14.26
CA GLU A 47 4.45 4.50 -14.50
C GLU A 47 5.27 4.68 -13.23
N ILE A 48 4.85 5.57 -12.32
CA ILE A 48 5.56 5.82 -11.06
C ILE A 48 5.55 4.54 -10.18
N SER A 49 4.40 3.87 -10.12
CA SER A 49 4.27 2.62 -9.39
C SER A 49 5.16 1.54 -9.99
N GLU A 50 5.20 1.44 -11.32
CA GLU A 50 5.94 0.40 -12.02
C GLU A 50 7.45 0.57 -11.96
N GLN A 51 7.90 1.82 -12.01
CA GLN A 51 9.31 2.15 -12.06
C GLN A 51 9.95 2.21 -10.66
N LEU A 52 9.17 2.49 -9.62
CA LEU A 52 9.74 2.81 -8.30
C LEU A 52 8.98 2.24 -7.11
N LEU A 53 7.66 2.48 -7.03
CA LEU A 53 6.96 2.26 -5.75
C LEU A 53 6.69 0.78 -5.46
N VAL A 54 6.60 -0.05 -6.51
CA VAL A 54 6.14 -1.44 -6.42
C VAL A 54 7.16 -2.37 -7.04
N ASN A 55 7.60 -3.36 -6.27
CA ASN A 55 8.31 -4.50 -6.83
C ASN A 55 7.30 -5.56 -7.31
N PHE A 56 6.92 -5.55 -8.59
CA PHE A 56 5.86 -6.43 -9.13
C PHE A 56 6.03 -7.93 -8.91
N ASN A 57 7.26 -8.41 -8.75
CA ASN A 57 7.47 -9.83 -8.49
C ASN A 57 6.97 -10.23 -7.08
N LEU A 58 6.79 -9.26 -6.19
CA LEU A 58 6.53 -9.46 -4.78
C LEU A 58 5.26 -8.71 -4.32
N GLU A 59 5.02 -7.51 -4.83
CA GLU A 59 4.03 -6.56 -4.33
C GLU A 59 2.92 -6.30 -5.35
N THR A 60 1.73 -6.00 -4.83
CA THR A 60 0.59 -5.48 -5.60
C THR A 60 0.21 -4.12 -5.05
N TYR A 61 -0.33 -3.23 -5.88
CA TYR A 61 -0.77 -1.91 -5.45
C TYR A 61 -2.21 -1.61 -5.84
N ARG A 62 -2.79 -0.63 -5.16
CA ARG A 62 -4.07 0.01 -5.46
C ARG A 62 -3.90 1.50 -5.22
N TYR A 63 -4.65 2.31 -5.93
CA TYR A 63 -4.68 3.75 -5.73
C TYR A 63 -6.12 4.24 -5.75
N GLU A 64 -6.34 5.38 -5.11
CA GLU A 64 -7.59 6.11 -5.10
C GLU A 64 -7.26 7.56 -5.46
N VAL A 65 -8.12 8.19 -6.25
CA VAL A 65 -7.97 9.61 -6.62
C VAL A 65 -8.92 10.41 -5.74
N MET A 66 -8.38 11.43 -5.08
CA MET A 66 -9.12 12.34 -4.22
C MET A 66 -9.04 13.75 -4.80
N GLU A 67 -10.15 14.49 -4.79
CA GLU A 67 -10.15 15.91 -5.07
C GLU A 67 -9.76 16.67 -3.79
N GLU A 68 -8.83 17.63 -3.89
CA GLU A 68 -8.60 18.58 -2.80
C GLU A 68 -9.86 19.45 -2.65
N ALA A 69 -10.44 19.43 -1.45
CA ALA A 69 -11.65 20.16 -1.10
C ALA A 69 -11.40 21.66 -0.88
#